data_AF-A0A6G1R540-F1
#
_entry.id   AF-A0A6G1R540-F1
#
_cell.length_a   1.000
_cell.length_b   1.000
_cell.length_c   1.000
_cell.angle_alpha   90.00
_cell.angle_beta   90.00
_cell.angle_gamma   90.00
#
_symmetry.space_group_name_H-M   'P 1'
#
loop_
_entity.id
_entity.type
_entity.pdbx_description
1 polymer ?
#
loop_
_entity_poly.entity_id
_entity_poly.type
_entity_poly.pdbx_seq_one_letter_code
_entity_poly.pdbx_strand_id
1 'polypeptide(L)'
;EFKDRYQLESLLRELDDQEKALEKYDAVVKSLQERSQHILPLRYRREMPPQPVPVEALCEYEGEQGQINRGAHYTLQKNSGDVWEVADSTGDKISAPGVCFMIPPPDVEAIALADQIASHYVNVKEKTANCKNILQQRYEGLKADSIGDAASVRGRQLLAGLEKVNSDLDKQEKAITANLRPPLEQSRAVQDSTERP
;
A
#
# COMPACT_ATOMS: atom_id res chain seq x y z
N GLU A 1 4.71 -14.79 -27.80
CA GLU A 1 5.16 -13.39 -27.85
C GLU A 1 4.03 -12.37 -27.62
N PHE A 2 3.09 -12.15 -28.56
CA PHE A 2 2.03 -11.14 -28.38
C PHE A 2 1.10 -11.42 -27.19
N LYS A 3 0.72 -12.69 -27.00
CA LYS A 3 -0.09 -13.16 -25.86
C LYS A 3 0.63 -12.95 -24.52
N ASP A 4 1.93 -13.20 -24.49
CA ASP A 4 2.77 -13.08 -23.28
C ASP A 4 2.93 -11.61 -22.85
N ARG A 5 3.03 -10.70 -23.83
CA ARG A 5 3.10 -9.25 -23.56
C ARG A 5 1.82 -8.71 -22.93
N TYR A 6 0.65 -9.07 -23.47
CA TYR A 6 -0.64 -8.66 -22.90
C TYR A 6 -0.85 -9.22 -21.50
N GLN A 7 -0.41 -10.45 -21.26
CA GLN A 7 -0.44 -11.06 -19.93
C GLN A 7 0.45 -10.29 -18.94
N LEU A 8 1.68 -9.96 -19.32
CA LEU A 8 2.59 -9.17 -18.47
C LEU A 8 2.05 -7.76 -18.17
N GLU A 9 1.46 -7.10 -19.16
CA GLU A 9 0.87 -5.77 -18.99
C GLU A 9 -0.34 -5.80 -18.02
N SER A 10 -1.17 -6.85 -18.13
CA SER A 10 -2.27 -7.08 -17.18
C SER A 10 -1.76 -7.31 -15.76
N LEU A 11 -0.73 -8.14 -15.60
CA LEU A 11 -0.11 -8.44 -14.30
C LEU A 11 0.52 -7.19 -13.66
N LEU A 12 1.22 -6.37 -14.45
CA LEU A 12 1.81 -5.12 -13.98
C LEU A 12 0.73 -4.13 -13.50
N ARG A 13 -0.39 -4.03 -14.22
CA ARG A 13 -1.52 -3.19 -13.82
C ARG A 13 -2.19 -3.68 -12.53
N GLU A 14 -2.35 -5.00 -12.38
CA GLU A 14 -2.87 -5.58 -11.15
C GLU A 14 -1.95 -5.31 -9.95
N LEU A 15 -0.62 -5.44 -10.14
CA LEU A 15 0.35 -5.11 -9.09
C LEU A 15 0.33 -3.63 -8.71
N ASP A 16 0.17 -2.71 -9.66
CA ASP A 16 0.00 -1.28 -9.38
C ASP A 16 -1.22 -1.01 -8.49
N ASP A 17 -2.34 -1.67 -8.77
CA ASP A 17 -3.56 -1.52 -7.98
C ASP A 17 -3.39 -2.13 -6.58
N GLN A 18 -2.68 -3.25 -6.45
CA GLN A 18 -2.32 -3.85 -5.16
C GLN A 18 -1.36 -2.96 -4.35
N GLU A 19 -0.36 -2.34 -4.98
CA GLU A 19 0.58 -1.43 -4.33
C GLU A 19 -0.13 -0.20 -3.74
N LYS A 20 -1.03 0.42 -4.52
CA LYS A 20 -1.89 1.52 -4.02
C LYS A 20 -2.83 1.08 -2.90
N ALA A 21 -3.31 -0.17 -2.93
CA ALA A 21 -4.12 -0.71 -1.84
C ALA A 21 -3.29 -0.87 -0.56
N LEU A 22 -2.01 -1.27 -0.68
CA LEU A 22 -1.09 -1.42 0.45
C LEU A 22 -0.77 -0.08 1.12
N GLU A 23 -0.65 1.02 0.36
CA GLU A 23 -0.39 2.36 0.92
C GLU A 23 -1.42 2.80 1.97
N LYS A 24 -2.67 2.35 1.85
CA LYS A 24 -3.74 2.66 2.80
C LYS A 24 -3.50 2.05 4.19
N TYR A 25 -2.69 1.00 4.28
CA TYR A 25 -2.40 0.32 5.55
C TYR A 25 -1.24 0.92 6.32
N ASP A 26 -0.44 1.83 5.74
CA ASP A 26 0.70 2.43 6.42
C ASP A 26 0.30 3.13 7.72
N ALA A 27 -0.73 3.98 7.65
CA ALA A 27 -1.28 4.67 8.81
C ALA A 27 -1.94 3.71 9.82
N VAL A 28 -2.54 2.63 9.33
CA VAL A 28 -3.18 1.60 10.18
C VAL A 28 -2.12 0.85 10.99
N VAL A 29 -1.03 0.42 10.33
CA VAL A 29 0.08 -0.29 10.98
C VAL A 29 0.75 0.61 12.02
N LYS A 30 1.03 1.87 11.70
CA LYS A 30 1.58 2.84 12.66
C LYS A 30 0.66 3.05 13.85
N SER A 31 -0.64 3.24 13.61
CA SER A 31 -1.63 3.39 14.68
C SER A 31 -1.73 2.14 15.56
N LEU A 32 -1.58 0.93 14.99
CA LEU A 32 -1.53 -0.31 15.78
C LEU A 32 -0.28 -0.36 16.68
N GLN A 33 0.89 0.05 16.17
CA GLN A 33 2.13 0.11 16.97
C GLN A 33 2.07 1.17 18.08
N GLU A 34 1.41 2.31 17.85
CA GLU A 34 1.20 3.32 18.89
C GLU A 34 0.24 2.82 19.96
N ARG A 35 -0.88 2.23 19.55
CA ARG A 35 -1.90 1.72 20.48
C ARG A 35 -1.41 0.54 21.31
N SER A 36 -0.53 -0.31 20.78
CA SER A 36 -0.01 -1.46 21.51
C SER A 36 0.77 -1.06 22.77
N GLN A 37 1.40 0.13 22.78
CA GLN A 37 2.11 0.67 23.94
C GLN A 37 1.19 1.00 25.13
N HIS A 38 -0.11 1.15 24.88
CA HIS A 38 -1.09 1.54 25.88
C HIS A 38 -2.04 0.40 26.30
N ILE A 39 -1.78 -0.83 25.82
CA ILE A 39 -2.57 -2.00 26.19
C ILE A 39 -2.15 -2.50 27.56
N LEU A 40 -3.14 -2.80 28.41
CA LEU A 40 -2.93 -3.36 29.74
C LEU A 40 -2.69 -4.88 29.64
N PRO A 41 -1.71 -5.45 30.37
CA PRO A 41 -1.42 -6.88 30.35
C PRO A 41 -2.43 -7.68 31.17
N LEU A 42 -3.67 -7.83 30.67
CA LEU A 42 -4.78 -8.45 31.40
C LEU A 42 -4.54 -9.93 31.74
N ARG A 43 -3.69 -10.62 30.97
CA ARG A 43 -3.28 -12.00 31.24
C ARG A 43 -2.71 -12.14 32.65
N TYR A 44 -1.93 -11.16 33.09
CA TYR A 44 -1.30 -11.13 34.41
C TYR A 44 -2.27 -10.85 35.57
N ARG A 45 -3.56 -10.65 35.30
CA ARG A 45 -4.57 -10.69 36.38
C ARG A 45 -4.86 -12.10 36.88
N ARG A 46 -4.67 -13.10 36.03
CA ARG A 46 -4.98 -14.52 36.32
C ARG A 46 -3.74 -15.38 36.42
N GLU A 47 -2.66 -14.96 35.76
CA GLU A 47 -1.39 -15.66 35.73
C GLU A 47 -0.34 -14.83 36.47
N MET A 48 0.50 -15.49 37.25
CA MET A 48 1.60 -14.80 37.93
C MET A 48 2.67 -14.41 36.90
N PRO A 49 3.04 -13.13 36.80
CA PRO A 49 4.13 -12.71 35.93
C PRO A 49 5.45 -13.40 36.31
N PRO A 50 6.34 -13.67 35.33
CA PRO A 50 7.64 -14.29 35.60
C PRO A 50 8.60 -13.39 36.39
N GLN A 51 8.35 -12.08 36.42
CA GLN A 51 9.11 -11.08 37.17
C GLN A 51 8.15 -10.20 37.96
N PRO A 52 8.56 -9.61 39.10
CA PRO A 52 7.73 -8.65 39.83
C PRO A 52 7.34 -7.49 38.91
N VAL A 53 6.03 -7.18 38.86
CA VAL A 53 5.49 -6.09 38.04
C VAL A 53 4.91 -4.99 38.93
N PRO A 54 4.98 -3.72 38.50
CA PRO A 54 4.27 -2.65 39.18
C PRO A 54 2.76 -2.84 39.05
N VAL A 55 2.02 -2.37 40.05
CA VAL A 55 0.56 -2.23 40.03
C VAL A 55 0.17 -0.87 40.57
N GLU A 56 -0.89 -0.29 40.03
CA GLU A 56 -1.48 0.97 40.46
C GLU A 56 -2.80 0.72 41.20
N ALA A 57 -3.00 1.40 42.33
CA ALA A 57 -4.24 1.33 43.09
C ALA A 57 -5.35 2.18 42.45
N LEU A 58 -6.49 1.57 42.16
CA LEU A 58 -7.68 2.19 41.58
C LEU A 58 -8.58 2.87 42.62
N CYS A 59 -8.43 2.51 43.89
CA CYS A 59 -9.24 3.03 44.99
C CYS A 59 -8.43 3.13 46.28
N GLU A 60 -9.02 3.77 47.28
CA GLU A 60 -8.57 3.68 48.66
C GLU A 60 -9.11 2.38 49.28
N TYR A 61 -8.30 1.72 50.10
CA TYR A 61 -8.70 0.52 50.85
C TYR A 61 -7.96 0.46 52.17
N GLU A 62 -8.69 0.24 53.26
CA GLU A 62 -8.11 0.08 54.59
C GLU A 62 -8.29 -1.38 55.02
N GLY A 63 -7.17 -2.09 55.19
CA GLY A 63 -7.14 -3.47 55.62
C GLY A 63 -6.33 -3.66 56.90
N GLU A 64 -6.34 -4.86 57.45
CA GLU A 64 -5.62 -5.18 58.69
C GLU A 64 -4.09 -4.97 58.57
N GLN A 65 -3.55 -5.14 57.36
CA GLN A 65 -2.12 -5.05 57.07
C GLN A 65 -1.67 -3.66 56.60
N GLY A 66 -2.57 -2.68 56.48
CA GLY A 66 -2.24 -1.32 56.07
C GLY A 66 -3.29 -0.66 55.19
N GLN A 67 -3.01 0.59 54.80
CA GLN A 67 -3.84 1.41 53.94
C GLN A 67 -3.29 1.47 52.52
N ILE A 68 -4.19 1.38 51.55
CA ILE A 68 -3.93 1.61 50.13
C ILE A 68 -4.54 2.95 49.76
N ASN A 69 -3.76 3.76 49.05
CA ASN A 69 -4.20 5.06 48.55
C ASN A 69 -4.39 5.01 47.04
N ARG A 70 -5.46 5.63 46.54
CA ARG A 70 -5.74 5.70 45.10
C ARG A 70 -4.57 6.38 44.36
N GLY A 71 -4.14 5.80 43.24
CA GLY A 71 -3.02 6.27 42.42
C GLY A 71 -1.63 5.90 42.96
N ALA A 72 -1.55 5.28 44.15
CA ALA A 72 -0.27 4.77 44.66
C ALA A 72 0.17 3.54 43.88
N HIS A 73 1.49 3.38 43.78
CA HIS A 73 2.13 2.27 43.07
C HIS A 73 2.71 1.27 44.06
N TYR A 74 2.52 -0.01 43.75
CA TYR A 74 3.02 -1.14 44.53
C TYR A 74 3.66 -2.17 43.61
N THR A 75 4.37 -3.15 44.17
CA THR A 75 4.94 -4.28 43.43
C THR A 75 4.11 -5.52 43.69
N LEU A 76 3.59 -6.16 42.64
CA LEU A 76 2.82 -7.39 42.76
C LEU A 76 3.71 -8.56 43.20
N GLN A 77 3.35 -9.19 44.32
CA GLN A 77 4.05 -10.36 44.86
C GLN A 77 3.29 -11.65 44.58
N LYS A 78 1.95 -11.61 44.70
CA LYS A 78 1.10 -12.79 44.48
C LYS A 78 -0.31 -12.37 44.04
N ASN A 79 -0.85 -13.09 43.06
CA ASN A 79 -2.19 -12.87 42.49
C ASN A 79 -3.05 -14.15 42.41
N SER A 80 -2.75 -15.15 43.24
CA SER A 80 -3.45 -16.44 43.25
C SER A 80 -4.80 -16.36 44.01
N GLY A 81 -5.78 -15.64 43.45
CA GLY A 81 -7.13 -15.52 43.99
C GLY A 81 -7.69 -14.10 43.97
N ASP A 82 -8.76 -13.88 44.73
CA ASP A 82 -9.44 -12.58 44.83
C ASP A 82 -8.68 -11.57 45.69
N VAL A 83 -7.78 -12.03 46.55
CA VAL A 83 -6.90 -11.21 47.38
C VAL A 83 -5.49 -11.29 46.80
N TRP A 84 -4.91 -10.13 46.53
CA TRP A 84 -3.55 -9.99 46.03
C TRP A 84 -2.63 -9.56 47.17
N GLU A 85 -1.39 -10.05 47.13
CA GLU A 85 -0.31 -9.59 47.98
C GLU A 85 0.57 -8.63 47.17
N VAL A 86 0.72 -7.41 47.67
CA VAL A 86 1.57 -6.38 47.06
C VAL A 86 2.59 -5.89 48.09
N ALA A 87 3.71 -5.36 47.60
CA ALA A 87 4.73 -4.69 48.43
C ALA A 87 4.75 -3.20 48.12
N ASP A 88 4.81 -2.36 49.15
CA ASP A 88 4.99 -0.93 48.99
C ASP A 88 6.46 -0.55 48.70
N SER A 89 6.76 0.76 48.70
CA SER A 89 8.12 1.25 48.46
C SER A 89 9.13 0.89 49.56
N THR A 90 8.68 0.54 50.77
CA THR A 90 9.55 0.09 51.88
C THR A 90 9.75 -1.43 51.87
N GLY A 91 8.98 -2.15 51.05
CA GLY A 91 9.03 -3.61 50.94
C GLY A 91 8.06 -4.31 51.91
N ASP A 92 7.21 -3.55 52.58
CA ASP A 92 6.21 -4.08 53.49
C ASP A 92 5.05 -4.69 52.70
N LYS A 93 4.60 -5.86 53.15
CA LYS A 93 3.57 -6.63 52.47
C LYS A 93 2.19 -6.18 52.90
N ILE A 94 1.35 -5.89 51.92
CA ILE A 94 -0.05 -5.48 52.11
C ILE A 94 -0.93 -6.44 51.31
N SER A 95 -1.96 -6.98 51.95
CA SER A 95 -2.98 -7.80 51.30
C SER A 95 -4.25 -6.99 51.08
N ALA A 96 -4.78 -7.02 49.87
CA ALA A 96 -6.04 -6.35 49.53
C ALA A 96 -6.74 -7.04 48.36
N PRO A 97 -8.06 -6.80 48.17
CA PRO A 97 -8.79 -7.34 47.03
C PRO A 97 -8.12 -6.94 45.70
N GLY A 98 -7.91 -7.92 44.81
CA GLY A 98 -7.27 -7.70 43.51
C GLY A 98 -7.98 -6.64 42.67
N VAL A 99 -9.30 -6.48 42.83
CA VAL A 99 -10.11 -5.43 42.17
C VAL A 99 -9.63 -4.01 42.48
N CYS A 100 -8.91 -3.81 43.60
CA CYS A 100 -8.31 -2.53 43.96
C CYS A 100 -7.12 -2.14 43.08
N PHE A 101 -6.57 -3.05 42.26
CA PHE A 101 -5.34 -2.82 41.52
C PHE A 101 -5.52 -2.97 40.01
N MET A 102 -4.72 -2.24 39.24
CA MET A 102 -4.46 -2.47 37.82
C MET A 102 -2.97 -2.71 37.59
N ILE A 103 -2.62 -3.58 36.62
CA ILE A 103 -1.24 -3.68 36.12
C ILE A 103 -1.14 -2.69 34.96
N PRO A 104 -0.28 -1.65 35.05
CA PRO A 104 -0.21 -0.61 34.03
C PRO A 104 0.34 -1.16 32.71
N PRO A 105 0.13 -0.45 31.58
CA PRO A 105 0.77 -0.78 30.31
C PRO A 105 2.30 -0.71 30.41
N PRO A 106 3.04 -1.34 29.49
CA PRO A 106 2.56 -2.02 28.29
C PRO A 106 2.36 -3.53 28.45
N ASP A 107 1.52 -4.10 27.58
CA ASP A 107 1.44 -5.54 27.34
C ASP A 107 2.48 -5.97 26.29
N VAL A 108 3.42 -6.82 26.71
CA VAL A 108 4.53 -7.28 25.84
C VAL A 108 4.02 -8.10 24.65
N GLU A 109 2.93 -8.83 24.80
CA GLU A 109 2.33 -9.62 23.71
C GLU A 109 1.67 -8.72 22.67
N ALA A 110 0.93 -7.69 23.10
CA ALA A 110 0.35 -6.70 22.20
C ALA A 110 1.42 -5.96 21.37
N ILE A 111 2.54 -5.57 21.99
CA ILE A 111 3.67 -4.95 21.27
C ILE A 111 4.25 -5.92 20.25
N ALA A 112 4.56 -7.15 20.67
CA ALA A 112 5.16 -8.16 19.78
C ALA A 112 4.27 -8.46 18.56
N LEU A 113 2.95 -8.53 18.76
CA LEU A 113 1.99 -8.73 17.67
C LEU A 113 1.96 -7.53 16.71
N ALA A 114 1.98 -6.30 17.24
CA ALA A 114 2.00 -5.09 16.40
C ALA A 114 3.29 -5.01 15.55
N ASP A 115 4.44 -5.35 16.14
CA ASP A 115 5.72 -5.38 15.42
C ASP A 115 5.77 -6.50 14.38
N GLN A 116 5.18 -7.67 14.68
CA GLN A 116 5.03 -8.75 13.70
C GLN A 116 4.19 -8.29 12.49
N ILE A 117 3.07 -7.59 12.73
CA ILE A 117 2.22 -7.04 11.67
C ILE A 117 3.00 -6.00 10.84
N ALA A 118 3.76 -5.12 11.49
CA ALA A 118 4.58 -4.12 10.80
C ALA A 118 5.66 -4.76 9.92
N SER A 119 6.34 -5.78 10.45
CA SER A 119 7.33 -6.57 9.69
C SER A 119 6.70 -7.28 8.48
N HIS A 120 5.54 -7.89 8.65
CA HIS A 120 4.80 -8.52 7.54
C HIS A 120 4.39 -7.50 6.48
N TYR A 121 3.94 -6.31 6.88
CA TYR A 121 3.59 -5.24 5.95
C TYR A 121 4.79 -4.78 5.11
N VAL A 122 5.94 -4.54 5.74
CA VAL A 122 7.19 -4.20 5.03
C VAL A 122 7.60 -5.32 4.09
N ASN A 123 7.55 -6.57 4.54
CA ASN A 123 7.91 -7.73 3.73
C ASN A 123 7.04 -7.87 2.47
N VAL A 124 5.73 -7.66 2.60
CA VAL A 124 4.80 -7.69 1.47
C VAL A 124 5.11 -6.54 0.51
N LYS A 125 5.36 -5.33 1.01
CA LYS A 125 5.73 -4.17 0.19
C LYS A 125 7.01 -4.42 -0.62
N GLU A 126 8.05 -4.95 0.02
CA GLU A 126 9.31 -5.30 -0.65
C GLU A 126 9.13 -6.40 -1.70
N LYS A 127 8.35 -7.44 -1.39
CA LYS A 127 8.04 -8.51 -2.35
C LYS A 127 7.27 -7.97 -3.55
N THR A 128 6.25 -7.15 -3.33
CA THR A 128 5.48 -6.51 -4.41
C THR A 128 6.38 -5.66 -5.30
N ALA A 129 7.23 -4.82 -4.71
CA ALA A 129 8.18 -3.99 -5.45
C ALA A 129 9.18 -4.84 -6.26
N ASN A 130 9.74 -5.90 -5.68
CA ASN A 130 10.65 -6.81 -6.38
C ASN A 130 9.95 -7.55 -7.52
N CYS A 131 8.75 -8.09 -7.29
CA CYS A 131 7.95 -8.75 -8.32
C CYS A 131 7.64 -7.79 -9.49
N LYS A 132 7.23 -6.55 -9.17
CA LYS A 132 6.99 -5.50 -10.16
C LYS A 132 8.24 -5.19 -10.97
N ASN A 133 9.39 -5.00 -10.32
CA ASN A 133 10.67 -4.74 -11.00
C ASN A 133 11.07 -5.87 -11.95
N ILE A 134 10.92 -7.14 -11.53
CA ILE A 134 11.23 -8.30 -12.36
C ILE A 134 10.30 -8.36 -13.59
N LEU A 135 9.00 -8.16 -13.39
CA LEU A 135 8.02 -8.17 -14.48
C LEU A 135 8.23 -6.98 -15.44
N GLN A 136 8.58 -5.81 -14.90
CA GLN A 136 8.88 -4.60 -15.67
C GLN A 136 10.09 -4.85 -16.59
N GLN A 137 11.20 -5.40 -16.06
CA GLN A 137 12.37 -5.74 -16.86
C GLN A 137 12.05 -6.76 -17.97
N ARG A 138 11.23 -7.77 -17.67
CA ARG A 138 10.79 -8.76 -18.66
C ARG A 138 9.90 -8.13 -19.74
N TYR A 139 9.00 -7.23 -19.37
CA TYR A 139 8.12 -6.52 -20.29
C TYR A 139 8.94 -5.64 -21.26
N GLU A 140 9.94 -4.93 -20.74
CA GLU A 140 10.84 -4.10 -21.53
C GLU A 140 11.71 -4.93 -22.48
N GLY A 141 12.22 -6.09 -22.03
CA GLY A 141 12.94 -7.03 -22.88
C GLY A 141 12.10 -7.51 -24.07
N LEU A 142 10.87 -7.98 -23.82
CA LEU A 142 9.95 -8.41 -24.89
C LEU A 142 9.57 -7.27 -25.85
N LYS A 143 9.50 -6.04 -25.33
CA LYS A 143 9.25 -4.84 -26.15
C LYS A 143 10.47 -4.51 -27.03
N ALA A 144 11.68 -4.70 -26.55
CA ALA A 144 12.91 -4.49 -27.32
C ALA A 144 13.10 -5.56 -28.40
N ASP A 145 12.86 -6.84 -28.09
CA ASP A 145 12.96 -7.95 -29.05
C ASP A 145 11.94 -7.80 -30.20
N SER A 146 10.73 -7.33 -29.87
CA SER A 146 9.71 -6.96 -30.84
C SER A 146 10.17 -5.89 -31.84
N ILE A 147 11.09 -5.00 -31.48
CA ILE A 147 11.59 -3.95 -32.39
C ILE A 147 12.64 -4.53 -33.36
N GLY A 148 13.31 -5.62 -32.98
CA GLY A 148 14.37 -6.28 -33.75
C GLY A 148 13.93 -7.43 -34.66
N ASP A 149 12.71 -7.96 -34.49
CA ASP A 149 12.24 -9.12 -35.25
C ASP A 149 11.99 -8.81 -36.75
N ALA A 150 12.25 -9.81 -37.60
CA ALA A 150 12.09 -9.73 -39.05
C ALA A 150 10.64 -9.44 -39.46
N ALA A 151 9.65 -9.92 -38.69
CA ALA A 151 8.25 -9.60 -38.91
C ALA A 151 7.96 -8.11 -38.65
N SER A 152 8.56 -7.52 -37.63
CA SER A 152 8.43 -6.09 -37.30
C SER A 152 9.15 -5.19 -38.29
N VAL A 153 10.31 -5.61 -38.80
CA VAL A 153 10.99 -4.93 -39.92
C VAL A 153 10.13 -4.94 -41.18
N ARG A 154 9.54 -6.09 -41.52
CA ARG A 154 8.63 -6.22 -42.66
C ARG A 154 7.35 -5.40 -42.47
N GLY A 155 6.80 -5.34 -41.25
CA GLY A 155 5.67 -4.47 -40.90
C GLY A 155 5.99 -2.98 -41.11
N ARG A 156 7.18 -2.53 -40.67
CA ARG A 156 7.64 -1.14 -40.92
C ARG A 156 7.82 -0.84 -42.41
N GLN A 157 8.33 -1.78 -43.19
CA GLN A 157 8.44 -1.63 -44.65
C GLN A 157 7.08 -1.54 -45.32
N LEU A 158 6.10 -2.35 -44.90
CA LEU A 158 4.73 -2.29 -45.43
C LEU A 158 4.05 -0.95 -45.10
N LEU A 159 4.22 -0.44 -43.87
CA LEU A 159 3.73 0.88 -43.48
C LEU A 159 4.35 2.01 -44.31
N ALA A 160 5.67 2.00 -44.50
CA ALA A 160 6.33 2.97 -45.38
C ALA A 160 5.85 2.85 -46.83
N GLY A 161 5.55 1.63 -47.29
CA GLY A 161 4.93 1.39 -48.59
C GLY A 161 3.54 2.01 -48.71
N LEU A 162 2.70 1.89 -47.67
CA LEU A 162 1.38 2.52 -47.62
C LEU A 162 1.46 4.04 -47.59
N GLU A 163 2.38 4.62 -46.82
CA GLU A 163 2.62 6.07 -46.82
C GLU A 163 3.03 6.59 -48.20
N LYS A 164 3.89 5.83 -48.90
CA LYS A 164 4.27 6.15 -50.27
C LYS A 164 3.07 6.12 -51.21
N VAL A 165 2.24 5.07 -51.14
CA VAL A 165 1.02 4.96 -51.95
C VAL A 165 0.07 6.12 -51.66
N ASN A 166 -0.11 6.48 -50.39
CA ASN A 166 -0.94 7.61 -49.99
C ASN A 166 -0.41 8.95 -50.52
N SER A 167 0.91 9.16 -50.46
CA SER A 167 1.54 10.35 -51.04
C SER A 167 1.42 10.41 -52.56
N ASP A 168 1.61 9.27 -53.24
CA ASP A 168 1.49 9.20 -54.69
C ASP A 168 0.02 9.40 -55.14
N LEU A 169 -0.95 8.93 -54.34
CA LEU A 169 -2.36 9.18 -54.57
C LEU A 169 -2.71 10.67 -54.41
N ASP A 170 -2.22 11.33 -53.36
CA ASP A 170 -2.40 12.79 -53.18
C ASP A 170 -1.79 13.60 -54.33
N LYS A 171 -0.62 13.18 -54.86
CA LYS A 171 -0.03 13.79 -56.06
C LYS A 171 -0.91 13.59 -57.29
N GLN A 172 -1.46 12.39 -57.48
CA GLN A 172 -2.37 12.10 -58.59
C GLN A 172 -3.66 12.90 -58.46
N GLU A 173 -4.24 13.00 -57.27
CA GLU A 173 -5.43 13.81 -57.00
C GLU A 173 -5.18 15.28 -57.33
N LYS A 174 -4.05 15.84 -56.89
CA LYS A 174 -3.65 17.22 -57.22
C LYS A 174 -3.44 17.41 -58.72
N ALA A 175 -2.81 16.46 -59.39
CA ALA A 175 -2.60 16.53 -60.84
C ALA A 175 -3.93 16.47 -61.61
N ILE A 176 -4.85 15.60 -61.22
CA ILE A 176 -6.20 15.52 -61.81
C ILE A 176 -6.94 16.82 -61.56
N THR A 177 -6.97 17.30 -60.31
CA THR A 177 -7.65 18.54 -59.93
C THR A 177 -7.08 19.75 -60.65
N ALA A 178 -5.76 19.81 -60.89
CA ALA A 178 -5.14 20.87 -61.67
C ALA A 178 -5.52 20.85 -63.16
N ASN A 179 -5.87 19.68 -63.71
CA ASN A 179 -6.36 19.54 -65.09
C ASN A 179 -7.88 19.66 -65.20
N LEU A 180 -8.60 19.49 -64.09
CA LEU A 180 -10.03 19.76 -64.00
C LEU A 180 -10.25 21.28 -63.94
N ARG A 181 -11.24 21.76 -64.70
CA ARG A 181 -11.64 23.17 -64.58
C ARG A 181 -12.19 23.41 -63.17
N PRO A 182 -11.83 24.52 -62.50
CA PRO A 182 -12.47 24.94 -61.27
C PRO A 182 -13.99 25.01 -61.46
N PRO A 183 -14.79 24.67 -60.43
CA PRO A 183 -16.23 24.91 -60.44
C PRO A 183 -16.52 26.37 -60.80
N LEU A 184 -17.51 26.60 -61.66
CA LEU A 184 -17.95 27.96 -62.01
C LEU A 184 -18.40 28.70 -60.75
N GLU A 185 -17.68 29.75 -60.39
CA GLU A 185 -18.08 30.67 -59.33
C GLU A 185 -19.33 31.43 -59.78
N GLN A 186 -20.50 31.08 -59.24
CA GLN A 186 -21.79 31.67 -59.63
C GLN A 186 -21.84 33.20 -59.50
N SER A 187 -21.01 33.77 -58.63
CA SER A 187 -20.89 35.22 -58.43
C SER A 187 -20.10 35.95 -59.52
N ARG A 188 -19.33 35.21 -60.35
CA ARG A 188 -18.42 35.75 -61.39
C ARG A 188 -18.46 34.99 -62.71
N ALA A 189 -19.49 34.16 -62.93
CA ALA A 189 -19.58 33.20 -64.02
C ALA A 189 -19.35 33.80 -65.43
N VAL A 190 -19.73 35.06 -65.65
CA VAL A 190 -19.57 35.73 -66.96
C VAL A 190 -18.11 36.11 -67.25
N GLN A 191 -17.37 36.61 -66.25
CA GLN A 191 -15.95 36.96 -66.38
C GLN A 191 -15.08 35.71 -66.46
N ASP A 192 -15.44 34.69 -65.67
CA ASP A 192 -14.77 33.41 -65.62
C ASP A 192 -14.96 32.59 -66.92
N SER A 193 -15.98 32.90 -67.73
CA SER A 193 -16.20 32.27 -69.04
C SER A 193 -15.36 32.89 -70.16
N THR A 194 -14.94 34.15 -70.01
CA THR A 194 -14.23 34.92 -71.04
C THR A 194 -12.71 34.82 -70.95
N GLU A 195 -12.14 34.46 -69.79
CA GLU A 195 -10.69 34.22 -69.62
C GLU A 195 -10.28 32.76 -69.95
N ARG A 196 -11.20 31.95 -70.49
CA ARG A 196 -10.94 30.55 -70.88
C ARG A 196 -10.43 30.48 -72.34
N PRO A 197 -9.34 29.76 -72.63
CA PRO A 197 -8.93 29.45 -74.01
C PRO A 197 -9.89 28.46 -74.70
#